data_AF-A0A8S0VP68-F1
#
_entry.id   AF-A0A8S0VP68-F1
#
_cell.length_a   1.000
_cell.length_b   1.000
_cell.length_c   1.000
_cell.angle_alpha   90.00
_cell.angle_beta   90.00
_cell.angle_gamma   90.00
#
_symmetry.space_group_name_H-M   'P 1'
#
loop_
_entity.id
_entity.type
_entity.pdbx_description
1 polymer ?
#
loop_
_entity_poly.entity_id
_entity_poly.type
_entity_poly.pdbx_seq_one_letter_code
_entity_poly.pdbx_strand_id
1 'polypeptide(L)'
;MRRKVVPAAKENGDTGDKQDQIFLSAAICNGEDLGPFIRKGFASGKPEILLRHLEHFRRYKESEIEDVCRAHYQDFIMAVDDLRSLLSDVDTLKSSLYDSNAKLQSVAVPLLTTLDSFVEARSKCRNIALAIGSLNICVQLIELCSRANLHLSKGNFYMALKCLDSVERDFHDKTPSSTLKRMMEKQIPAIRTHIERK
;
A
#
# COMPACT_ATOMS: atom_id res chain seq x y z
N MET A 1 5.60 -45.51 18.31
CA MET A 1 4.69 -45.99 19.36
C MET A 1 4.19 -47.38 18.96
N ARG A 2 4.64 -48.46 19.62
CA ARG A 2 4.16 -49.83 19.31
C ARG A 2 2.74 -49.98 19.86
N ARG A 3 1.74 -50.17 19.00
CA ARG A 3 0.33 -50.36 19.42
C ARG A 3 0.17 -51.75 20.03
N LYS A 4 -0.32 -51.78 21.27
CA LYS A 4 -0.52 -52.97 22.07
C LYS A 4 -1.90 -53.55 21.75
N VAL A 5 -1.96 -54.77 21.23
CA VAL A 5 -3.22 -55.50 20.99
C VAL A 5 -3.68 -56.10 22.33
N VAL A 6 -4.90 -55.76 22.76
CA VAL A 6 -5.54 -56.31 23.96
C VAL A 6 -6.54 -57.38 23.54
N PRO A 7 -6.51 -58.60 24.11
CA PRO A 7 -7.43 -59.66 23.74
C PRO A 7 -8.74 -59.56 24.53
N ALA A 8 -9.87 -59.52 23.83
CA ALA A 8 -11.21 -59.60 24.42
C ALA A 8 -11.79 -61.02 24.32
N ALA A 9 -12.19 -61.52 25.49
CA ALA A 9 -13.17 -62.57 25.84
C ALA A 9 -13.06 -64.01 25.25
N LYS A 10 -13.36 -64.96 26.16
CA LYS A 10 -13.26 -66.42 26.06
C LYS A 10 -14.30 -67.04 25.12
N GLU A 11 -13.83 -67.74 24.10
CA GLU A 11 -14.47 -68.95 23.57
C GLU A 11 -13.42 -70.08 23.46
N ASN A 12 -13.89 -71.31 23.69
CA ASN A 12 -13.11 -72.55 23.75
C ASN A 12 -12.56 -72.93 22.37
N GLY A 13 -11.42 -72.34 22.00
CA GLY A 13 -10.60 -72.68 20.84
C GLY A 13 -9.16 -72.96 21.28
N ASP A 14 -8.57 -73.98 20.69
CA ASP A 14 -7.19 -74.44 20.90
C ASP A 14 -6.22 -73.23 20.95
N THR A 15 -5.34 -73.19 21.95
CA THR A 15 -4.46 -72.03 22.22
C THR A 15 -3.60 -71.66 21.00
N GLY A 16 -3.34 -72.63 20.12
CA GLY A 16 -2.66 -72.42 18.84
C GLY A 16 -3.44 -71.59 17.82
N ASP A 17 -4.77 -71.71 17.76
CA ASP A 17 -5.61 -71.02 16.77
C ASP A 17 -5.67 -69.50 17.03
N LYS A 18 -5.77 -69.12 18.30
CA LYS A 18 -5.72 -67.71 18.73
C LYS A 18 -4.36 -67.09 18.45
N GLN A 19 -3.29 -67.87 18.62
CA GLN A 19 -1.94 -67.41 18.35
C GLN A 19 -1.72 -67.20 16.84
N ASP A 20 -2.23 -68.12 16.00
CA ASP A 20 -2.19 -68.01 14.54
C ASP A 20 -2.98 -66.79 14.04
N GLN A 21 -4.16 -66.52 14.63
CA GLN A 21 -4.95 -65.34 14.33
C GLN A 21 -4.20 -64.03 14.65
N ILE A 22 -3.53 -63.96 15.80
CA ILE A 22 -2.74 -62.79 16.20
C ILE A 22 -1.56 -62.59 15.24
N PHE A 23 -0.81 -63.65 14.92
CA PHE A 23 0.31 -63.55 13.99
C PHE A 23 -0.12 -63.15 12.58
N LEU A 24 -1.24 -63.69 12.08
CA LEU A 24 -1.81 -63.29 10.80
C LEU A 24 -2.21 -61.80 10.80
N SER A 25 -2.87 -61.32 11.86
CA SER A 25 -3.26 -59.92 11.97
C SER A 25 -2.06 -58.97 11.98
N ALA A 26 -0.96 -59.38 12.64
CA ALA A 26 0.29 -58.62 12.69
C ALA A 26 0.98 -58.59 11.32
N ALA A 27 1.07 -59.75 10.66
CA ALA A 27 1.62 -59.86 9.30
C ALA A 27 0.87 -58.96 8.32
N ILE A 28 -0.47 -58.95 8.36
CA ILE A 28 -1.28 -58.07 7.51
C ILE A 28 -1.05 -56.59 7.84
N CYS A 29 -1.01 -56.21 9.13
CA CYS A 29 -0.77 -54.82 9.53
C CYS A 29 0.63 -54.32 9.12
N ASN A 30 1.61 -55.21 9.07
CA ASN A 30 2.99 -54.88 8.71
C ASN A 30 3.27 -55.03 7.20
N GLY A 31 2.32 -55.53 6.41
CA GLY A 31 2.52 -55.81 4.98
C GLY A 31 3.47 -56.99 4.70
N GLU A 32 3.53 -57.96 5.61
CA GLU A 32 4.38 -59.15 5.50
C GLU A 32 3.76 -60.22 4.56
N ASP A 33 4.58 -61.19 4.13
CA ASP A 33 4.13 -62.27 3.24
C ASP A 33 3.10 -63.18 3.92
N LEU A 34 1.95 -63.35 3.28
CA LEU A 34 0.85 -64.19 3.75
C LEU A 34 0.95 -65.63 3.22
N GLY A 35 1.85 -65.91 2.29
CA GLY A 35 2.10 -67.23 1.70
C GLY A 35 2.28 -68.36 2.72
N PRO A 36 3.03 -68.18 3.82
CA PRO A 36 3.18 -69.19 4.87
C PRO A 36 1.86 -69.55 5.57
N PHE A 37 0.99 -68.57 5.83
CA PHE A 37 -0.30 -68.77 6.48
C PHE A 37 -1.28 -69.49 5.56
N ILE A 38 -1.29 -69.11 4.27
CA ILE A 38 -2.08 -69.79 3.23
C ILE A 38 -1.62 -71.24 3.11
N ARG A 39 -0.32 -71.48 2.92
CA ARG A 39 0.24 -72.83 2.79
C ARG A 39 -0.07 -73.69 4.01
N LYS A 40 0.04 -73.14 5.23
CA LYS A 40 -0.29 -73.83 6.48
C LYS A 40 -1.78 -74.19 6.57
N GLY A 41 -2.67 -73.27 6.20
CA GLY A 41 -4.12 -73.51 6.23
C GLY A 41 -4.57 -74.63 5.27
N PHE A 42 -4.05 -74.63 4.04
CA PHE A 42 -4.35 -75.67 3.04
C PHE A 42 -3.68 -77.01 3.36
N ALA A 43 -2.41 -77.01 3.80
CA ALA A 43 -1.70 -78.24 4.17
C ALA A 43 -2.32 -78.94 5.39
N SER A 44 -2.96 -78.18 6.29
CA SER A 44 -3.65 -78.72 7.46
C SER A 44 -5.07 -79.22 7.15
N GLY A 45 -5.56 -79.08 5.91
CA GLY A 45 -6.91 -79.46 5.49
C GLY A 45 -8.02 -78.62 6.14
N LYS A 46 -7.70 -77.41 6.62
CA LYS A 46 -8.63 -76.52 7.33
C LYS A 46 -8.59 -75.07 6.80
N PRO A 47 -8.77 -74.83 5.49
CA PRO A 47 -8.75 -73.48 4.92
C PRO A 47 -9.85 -72.56 5.48
N GLU A 48 -10.94 -73.14 6.01
CA GLU A 48 -12.06 -72.41 6.60
C GLU A 48 -11.64 -71.64 7.87
N ILE A 49 -10.65 -72.14 8.61
CA ILE A 49 -10.12 -71.46 9.80
C ILE A 49 -9.39 -70.17 9.38
N LEU A 50 -8.54 -70.25 8.34
CA LEU A 50 -7.85 -69.09 7.79
C LEU A 50 -8.85 -68.04 7.29
N LEU A 51 -9.91 -68.46 6.58
CA LEU A 51 -10.98 -67.56 6.15
C LEU A 51 -11.66 -66.87 7.35
N ARG A 52 -11.98 -67.61 8.41
CA ARG A 52 -12.58 -67.03 9.64
C ARG A 52 -11.65 -66.02 10.31
N HIS A 53 -10.33 -66.27 10.35
CA HIS A 53 -9.37 -65.30 10.89
C HIS A 53 -9.29 -64.03 10.03
N LEU A 54 -9.30 -64.15 8.71
CA LEU A 54 -9.32 -63.01 7.79
C LEU A 54 -10.63 -62.20 7.89
N GLU A 55 -11.77 -62.88 8.01
CA GLU A 55 -13.06 -62.22 8.24
C GLU A 55 -13.09 -61.49 9.58
N HIS A 56 -12.55 -62.09 10.64
CA HIS A 56 -12.41 -61.42 11.93
C HIS A 56 -11.52 -60.19 11.82
N PHE A 57 -10.36 -60.31 11.15
CA PHE A 57 -9.47 -59.17 10.93
C PHE A 57 -10.15 -58.05 10.14
N ARG A 58 -10.89 -58.39 9.07
CA ARG A 58 -11.68 -57.42 8.29
C ARG A 58 -12.66 -56.66 9.18
N ARG A 59 -13.49 -57.37 9.95
CA ARG A 59 -14.49 -56.77 10.85
C ARG A 59 -13.84 -55.92 11.95
N TYR A 60 -12.72 -56.40 12.49
CA TYR A 60 -11.94 -55.64 13.46
C TYR A 60 -11.43 -54.32 12.86
N LYS A 61 -10.91 -54.34 11.63
CA LYS A 61 -10.46 -53.13 10.94
C LYS A 61 -11.58 -52.19 10.55
N GLU A 62 -12.73 -52.72 10.12
CA GLU A 62 -13.94 -51.94 9.88
C GLU A 62 -14.35 -51.19 11.16
N SER A 63 -14.39 -51.88 12.31
CA SER A 63 -14.67 -51.27 13.62
C SER A 63 -13.63 -50.24 14.03
N GLU A 64 -12.33 -50.50 13.83
CA GLU A 64 -11.26 -49.54 14.15
C GLU A 64 -11.41 -48.25 13.32
N ILE A 65 -11.77 -48.36 12.04
CA ILE A 65 -12.03 -47.19 11.18
C ILE A 65 -13.25 -46.41 11.69
N GLU A 66 -14.35 -47.11 12.01
CA GLU A 66 -15.55 -46.47 12.54
C GLU A 66 -15.29 -45.73 13.86
N ASP A 67 -14.49 -46.32 14.75
CA ASP A 67 -14.14 -45.70 16.03
C ASP A 67 -13.29 -44.44 15.85
N VAL A 68 -12.33 -44.45 14.92
CA VAL A 68 -11.53 -43.26 14.59
C VAL A 68 -12.41 -42.17 13.98
N CYS A 69 -13.29 -42.52 13.03
CA CYS A 69 -14.23 -41.58 12.44
C CYS A 69 -15.17 -40.99 13.50
N ARG A 70 -15.72 -41.83 14.39
CA ARG A 70 -16.60 -41.41 15.47
C ARG A 70 -15.90 -40.54 16.51
N ALA A 71 -14.61 -40.77 16.75
CA ALA A 71 -13.84 -39.95 17.67
C ALA A 71 -13.61 -38.52 17.15
N HIS A 72 -13.55 -38.33 15.83
CA HIS A 72 -13.07 -37.07 15.22
C HIS A 72 -14.07 -36.36 14.30
N TYR A 73 -15.25 -36.92 14.02
CA TYR A 73 -16.19 -36.30 13.06
C TYR A 73 -16.67 -34.92 13.51
N GLN A 74 -16.85 -34.69 14.82
CA GLN A 74 -17.23 -33.39 15.36
C GLN A 74 -16.14 -32.35 15.14
N ASP A 75 -14.88 -32.69 15.46
CA ASP A 75 -13.73 -31.79 15.24
C ASP A 75 -13.59 -31.43 13.76
N PHE A 76 -13.82 -32.40 12.86
CA PHE A 76 -13.81 -32.16 11.42
C PHE A 76 -14.91 -31.19 10.98
N ILE A 77 -16.15 -31.38 11.45
CA ILE A 77 -17.27 -30.50 11.13
C ILE A 77 -16.98 -29.08 11.64
N MET A 78 -16.51 -28.94 12.87
CA MET A 78 -16.13 -27.65 13.45
C MET A 78 -15.05 -26.96 12.63
N ALA A 79 -13.99 -27.66 12.23
CA ALA A 79 -12.93 -27.08 11.41
C ALA A 79 -13.44 -26.58 10.04
N VAL A 80 -14.39 -27.30 9.43
CA VAL A 80 -15.03 -26.87 8.18
C VAL A 80 -15.89 -25.63 8.39
N ASP A 81 -16.66 -25.57 9.48
CA ASP A 81 -17.49 -24.42 9.81
C ASP A 81 -16.64 -23.18 10.13
N ASP A 82 -15.54 -23.34 10.88
CA ASP A 82 -14.59 -22.28 11.18
C ASP A 82 -13.96 -21.72 9.89
N LEU A 83 -13.56 -22.59 8.96
CA LEU A 83 -13.01 -22.16 7.67
C LEU A 83 -14.05 -21.39 6.84
N ARG A 84 -15.31 -21.83 6.86
CA ARG A 84 -16.40 -21.13 6.17
C ARG A 84 -16.69 -19.76 6.79
N SER A 85 -16.67 -19.66 8.12
CA SER A 85 -16.82 -18.38 8.83
C SER A 85 -15.67 -17.43 8.47
N LEU A 86 -14.44 -17.93 8.50
CA LEU A 86 -13.25 -17.15 8.14
C LEU A 86 -13.34 -16.61 6.71
N LEU A 87 -13.81 -17.41 5.75
CA LEU A 87 -14.00 -16.96 4.37
C LEU A 87 -15.01 -15.80 4.29
N SER A 88 -16.13 -15.90 5.02
CA SER A 88 -17.12 -14.82 5.10
C SER A 88 -16.55 -13.53 5.71
N ASP A 89 -15.75 -13.66 6.77
CA ASP A 89 -15.10 -12.51 7.40
C ASP A 89 -14.08 -11.85 6.47
N VAL A 90 -13.32 -12.65 5.71
CA VAL A 90 -12.36 -12.17 4.71
C VAL A 90 -13.07 -11.40 3.59
N ASP A 91 -14.19 -11.92 3.08
CA ASP A 91 -14.97 -11.23 2.04
C ASP A 91 -15.58 -9.91 2.54
N THR A 92 -16.02 -9.89 3.80
CA THR A 92 -16.52 -8.67 4.45
C THR A 92 -15.41 -7.63 4.60
N LEU A 93 -14.23 -8.06 5.08
CA LEU A 93 -13.06 -7.19 5.20
C LEU A 93 -12.61 -6.64 3.85
N LYS A 94 -12.56 -7.49 2.82
CA LYS A 94 -12.22 -7.10 1.45
C LYS A 94 -13.18 -6.02 0.93
N SER A 95 -14.48 -6.21 1.15
CA SER A 95 -15.50 -5.23 0.74
C SER A 95 -15.33 -3.91 1.49
N SER A 96 -15.14 -3.96 2.81
CA SER A 96 -14.92 -2.75 3.62
C SER A 96 -13.65 -1.98 3.22
N LEU A 97 -12.57 -2.69 2.87
CA LEU A 97 -11.34 -2.09 2.37
C LEU A 97 -11.56 -1.41 1.03
N TYR A 98 -12.28 -2.07 0.12
CA TYR A 98 -12.62 -1.50 -1.19
C TYR A 98 -13.45 -0.22 -1.04
N ASP A 99 -14.48 -0.25 -0.21
CA ASP A 99 -15.35 0.91 0.05
C ASP A 99 -14.58 2.08 0.68
N SER A 100 -13.71 1.78 1.64
CA SER A 100 -12.85 2.78 2.29
C SER A 100 -11.88 3.41 1.29
N ASN A 101 -11.26 2.61 0.42
CA ASN A 101 -10.39 3.12 -0.64
C ASN A 101 -11.16 3.96 -1.66
N ALA A 102 -12.36 3.51 -2.08
CA ALA A 102 -13.20 4.26 -3.01
C ALA A 102 -13.61 5.62 -2.43
N LYS A 103 -13.99 5.66 -1.15
CA LYS A 103 -14.32 6.90 -0.42
C LYS A 103 -13.10 7.81 -0.25
N LEU A 104 -11.92 7.25 0.02
CA LEU A 104 -10.69 8.03 0.10
C LEU A 104 -10.37 8.67 -1.25
N GLN A 105 -10.41 7.90 -2.34
CA GLN A 105 -10.11 8.40 -3.68
C GLN A 105 -11.12 9.46 -4.14
N SER A 106 -12.42 9.28 -3.83
CA SER A 106 -13.46 10.23 -4.22
C SER A 106 -13.32 11.60 -3.56
N VAL A 107 -12.68 11.67 -2.39
CA VAL A 107 -12.40 12.94 -1.68
C VAL A 107 -11.02 13.47 -2.02
N ALA A 108 -10.00 12.61 -2.04
CA ALA A 108 -8.61 13.02 -2.21
C ALA A 108 -8.33 13.57 -3.61
N VAL A 109 -8.87 12.95 -4.66
CA VAL A 109 -8.60 13.37 -6.04
C VAL A 109 -9.13 14.79 -6.33
N PRO A 110 -10.40 15.13 -6.04
CA PRO A 110 -10.89 16.50 -6.21
C PRO A 110 -10.14 17.53 -5.34
N LEU A 111 -9.73 17.14 -4.14
CA LEU A 111 -8.98 18.00 -3.24
C LEU A 111 -7.59 18.33 -3.80
N LEU A 112 -6.88 17.34 -4.35
CA LEU A 112 -5.59 17.54 -5.02
C LEU A 112 -5.71 18.49 -6.22
N THR A 113 -6.71 18.28 -7.08
CA THR A 113 -6.97 19.18 -8.21
C THR A 113 -7.26 20.62 -7.75
N THR A 114 -8.02 20.77 -6.66
CA THR A 114 -8.30 22.07 -6.06
C THR A 114 -7.02 22.71 -5.52
N LEU A 115 -6.16 21.93 -4.86
CA LEU A 115 -4.88 22.39 -4.34
C LEU A 115 -3.95 22.87 -5.46
N ASP A 116 -3.87 22.14 -6.57
CA ASP A 116 -3.08 22.54 -7.75
C ASP A 116 -3.55 23.89 -8.30
N SER A 117 -4.86 24.06 -8.48
CA SER A 117 -5.42 25.34 -8.92
C SER A 117 -5.14 26.49 -7.94
N PHE A 118 -5.17 26.21 -6.64
CA PHE A 118 -4.86 27.19 -5.60
C PHE A 118 -3.38 27.60 -5.63
N VAL A 119 -2.46 26.64 -5.80
CA VAL A 119 -1.02 26.91 -5.92
C VAL A 119 -0.74 27.75 -7.16
N GLU A 120 -1.36 27.44 -8.29
CA GLU A 120 -1.24 28.22 -9.52
C GLU A 120 -1.77 29.65 -9.32
N ALA A 121 -2.95 29.80 -8.74
CA ALA A 121 -3.55 31.10 -8.43
C ALA A 121 -2.66 31.91 -7.49
N ARG A 122 -2.09 31.29 -6.45
CA ARG A 122 -1.17 31.94 -5.52
C ARG A 122 0.12 32.40 -6.18
N SER A 123 0.65 31.62 -7.12
CA SER A 123 1.81 32.02 -7.94
C SER A 123 1.49 33.25 -8.78
N LYS A 124 0.32 33.27 -9.44
CA LYS A 124 -0.17 34.44 -10.19
C LYS A 124 -0.33 35.66 -9.27
N CYS A 125 -0.95 35.52 -8.10
CA CYS A 125 -1.08 36.62 -7.13
C CYS A 125 0.28 37.17 -6.70
N ARG A 126 1.28 36.32 -6.46
CA ARG A 126 2.64 36.76 -6.14
C ARG A 126 3.25 37.58 -7.29
N ASN A 127 3.13 37.10 -8.53
CA ASN A 127 3.66 37.82 -9.70
C ASN A 127 2.96 39.17 -9.88
N ILE A 128 1.64 39.23 -9.68
CA ILE A 128 0.87 40.47 -9.72
C ILE A 128 1.35 41.43 -8.63
N ALA A 129 1.57 40.96 -7.39
CA ALA A 129 2.08 41.80 -6.31
C ALA A 129 3.46 42.40 -6.63
N LEU A 130 4.37 41.60 -7.21
CA LEU A 130 5.68 42.07 -7.66
C LEU A 130 5.57 43.09 -8.81
N ALA A 131 4.64 42.88 -9.74
CA ALA A 131 4.37 43.81 -10.83
C ALA A 131 3.82 45.15 -10.30
N ILE A 132 2.88 45.11 -9.34
CA ILE A 132 2.36 46.31 -8.66
C ILE A 132 3.50 47.07 -7.96
N GLY A 133 4.37 46.37 -7.23
CA GLY A 133 5.54 46.98 -6.60
C GLY A 133 6.46 47.67 -7.61
N SER A 134 6.73 47.01 -8.74
CA SER A 134 7.54 47.56 -9.84
C SER A 134 6.89 48.78 -10.50
N LEU A 135 5.57 48.74 -10.73
CA LEU A 135 4.82 49.85 -11.29
C LEU A 135 4.82 51.07 -10.38
N ASN A 136 4.68 50.88 -9.06
CA ASN A 136 4.75 51.99 -8.10
C ASN A 136 6.10 52.70 -8.15
N ILE A 137 7.21 51.97 -8.28
CA ILE A 137 8.54 52.56 -8.47
C ILE A 137 8.60 53.37 -9.77
N CYS A 138 8.11 52.80 -10.88
CA CYS A 138 8.07 53.48 -12.17
C CYS A 138 7.22 54.77 -12.13
N VAL A 139 6.07 54.75 -11.45
CA VAL A 139 5.19 55.94 -11.32
C VAL A 139 5.91 57.06 -10.56
N GLN A 140 6.52 56.75 -9.41
CA GLN A 140 7.27 57.75 -8.63
C GLN A 140 8.45 58.34 -9.43
N LEU A 141 9.18 57.50 -10.16
CA LEU A 141 10.25 57.93 -11.04
C LEU A 141 9.75 58.88 -12.13
N ILE A 142 8.70 58.49 -12.85
CA ILE A 142 8.14 59.30 -13.95
C ILE A 142 7.59 60.63 -13.42
N GLU A 143 6.99 60.65 -12.23
CA GLU A 143 6.52 61.88 -11.59
C GLU A 143 7.68 62.85 -11.32
N LEU A 144 8.80 62.38 -10.78
CA LEU A 144 10.00 63.21 -10.57
C LEU A 144 10.61 63.70 -11.88
N CYS A 145 10.68 62.85 -12.91
CA CYS A 145 11.12 63.25 -14.25
C CYS A 145 10.20 64.32 -14.85
N SER A 146 8.88 64.18 -14.69
CA SER A 146 7.88 65.16 -15.13
C SER A 146 8.07 66.50 -14.42
N ARG A 147 8.29 66.48 -13.10
CA ARG A 147 8.61 67.68 -12.31
C ARG A 147 9.91 68.34 -12.75
N ALA A 148 10.96 67.56 -13.02
CA ALA A 148 12.21 68.09 -13.56
C ALA A 148 11.98 68.82 -14.90
N ASN A 149 11.27 68.19 -15.83
CA ASN A 149 10.91 68.78 -17.12
C ASN A 149 10.13 70.09 -16.97
N LEU A 150 9.19 70.15 -16.01
CA LEU A 150 8.43 71.38 -15.71
C LEU A 150 9.33 72.50 -15.16
N HIS A 151 10.31 72.18 -14.32
CA HIS A 151 11.26 73.18 -13.83
C HIS A 151 12.20 73.66 -14.95
N LEU A 152 12.62 72.77 -15.85
CA LEU A 152 13.39 73.13 -17.04
C LEU A 152 12.64 74.10 -17.96
N SER A 153 11.36 73.81 -18.25
CA SER A 153 10.57 74.66 -19.15
C SER A 153 10.29 76.05 -18.57
N LYS A 154 10.24 76.18 -17.23
CA LYS A 154 10.10 77.44 -16.51
C LYS A 154 11.42 78.21 -16.29
N GLY A 155 12.56 77.64 -16.68
CA GLY A 155 13.89 78.23 -16.44
C GLY A 155 14.39 78.13 -15.00
N ASN A 156 13.72 77.35 -14.14
CA ASN A 156 14.11 77.16 -12.73
C ASN A 156 15.18 76.06 -12.62
N PHE A 157 16.38 76.33 -13.12
CA PHE A 157 17.45 75.34 -13.28
C PHE A 157 17.91 74.68 -11.97
N TYR A 158 17.97 75.44 -10.88
CA TYR A 158 18.32 74.88 -9.56
C TYR A 158 17.33 73.78 -9.13
N MET A 159 16.02 74.02 -9.28
CA MET A 159 15.00 73.04 -8.90
C MET A 159 14.99 71.84 -9.84
N ALA A 160 15.27 72.05 -11.13
CA ALA A 160 15.46 70.97 -12.09
C ALA A 160 16.63 70.06 -11.69
N LEU A 161 17.80 70.62 -11.39
CA LEU A 161 18.98 69.86 -10.93
C LEU A 161 18.68 69.07 -9.65
N LYS A 162 18.01 69.68 -8.67
CA LYS A 162 17.61 69.00 -7.44
C LYS A 162 16.67 67.81 -7.67
N CYS A 163 15.75 67.92 -8.63
CA CYS A 163 14.92 66.78 -9.05
C CYS A 163 15.76 65.68 -9.70
N LEU A 164 16.70 66.02 -10.59
CA LEU A 164 17.59 65.05 -11.23
C LEU A 164 18.51 64.34 -10.22
N ASP A 165 19.07 65.08 -9.26
CA ASP A 165 19.87 64.50 -8.16
C ASP A 165 19.05 63.49 -7.35
N SER A 166 17.77 63.78 -7.11
CA SER A 166 16.87 62.87 -6.38
C SER A 166 16.51 61.64 -7.21
N VAL A 167 16.32 61.81 -8.52
CA VAL A 167 16.11 60.70 -9.45
C VAL A 167 17.32 59.75 -9.48
N GLU A 168 18.54 60.27 -9.59
CA GLU A 168 19.77 59.46 -9.57
C GLU A 168 19.94 58.75 -8.22
N ARG A 169 19.85 59.49 -7.10
CA ARG A 169 20.07 58.92 -5.77
C ARG A 169 19.04 57.85 -5.41
N ASP A 170 17.76 58.09 -5.68
CA ASP A 170 16.69 57.27 -5.13
C ASP A 170 16.27 56.12 -6.05
N PHE A 171 16.50 56.23 -7.38
CA PHE A 171 15.98 55.29 -8.39
C PHE A 171 17.04 54.60 -9.27
N HIS A 172 18.32 54.99 -9.24
CA HIS A 172 19.35 54.39 -10.12
C HIS A 172 19.41 52.84 -10.00
N ASP A 173 19.40 52.31 -8.79
CA ASP A 173 19.48 50.87 -8.53
C ASP A 173 18.12 50.18 -8.36
N LYS A 174 17.07 50.97 -8.09
CA LYS A 174 15.72 50.45 -7.81
C LYS A 174 14.84 50.35 -9.05
N THR A 175 15.25 50.96 -10.17
CA THR A 175 14.44 50.98 -11.39
C THR A 175 14.35 49.58 -12.01
N PRO A 176 13.15 48.97 -12.09
CA PRO A 176 13.00 47.62 -12.62
C PRO A 176 13.11 47.54 -14.15
N SER A 177 12.87 48.66 -14.86
CA SER A 177 12.92 48.73 -16.32
C SER A 177 14.32 49.12 -16.80
N SER A 178 14.98 48.22 -17.53
CA SER A 178 16.28 48.49 -18.16
C SER A 178 16.22 49.63 -19.18
N THR A 179 15.08 49.82 -19.84
CA THR A 179 14.85 50.94 -20.76
C THR A 179 14.82 52.28 -20.02
N LEU A 180 14.08 52.36 -18.90
CA LEU A 180 14.03 53.59 -18.10
C LEU A 180 15.39 53.90 -17.48
N LYS A 181 16.10 52.88 -16.97
CA LYS A 181 17.45 53.04 -16.44
C LYS A 181 18.40 53.63 -17.47
N ARG A 182 18.43 53.06 -18.68
CA ARG A 182 19.26 53.55 -19.79
C ARG A 182 18.87 54.96 -20.24
N MET A 183 17.58 55.27 -20.23
CA MET A 183 17.10 56.63 -20.51
C MET A 183 17.65 57.62 -19.49
N MET A 184 17.60 57.31 -18.20
CA MET A 184 18.15 58.16 -17.14
C MET A 184 19.66 58.35 -17.29
N GLU A 185 20.42 57.27 -17.47
CA GLU A 185 21.88 57.29 -17.65
C GLU A 185 22.30 58.18 -18.83
N LYS A 186 21.47 58.25 -19.88
CA LYS A 186 21.74 59.11 -21.05
C LYS A 186 21.27 60.55 -20.87
N GLN A 187 20.05 60.74 -20.38
CA GLN A 187 19.39 62.05 -20.39
C GLN A 187 19.83 62.95 -19.25
N ILE A 188 20.13 62.40 -18.07
CA ILE A 188 20.51 63.21 -16.92
C ILE A 188 21.81 64.00 -17.17
N PRO A 189 22.91 63.38 -17.69
CA PRO A 189 24.12 64.13 -18.04
C PRO A 189 23.90 65.16 -19.16
N ALA A 190 23.07 64.83 -20.15
CA ALA A 190 22.74 65.74 -21.25
C ALA A 190 21.99 66.99 -20.77
N ILE A 191 21.08 66.82 -19.80
CA ILE A 191 20.36 67.94 -19.19
C ILE A 191 21.30 68.80 -18.35
N ARG A 192 22.20 68.19 -17.55
CA ARG A 192 23.19 68.95 -16.76
C ARG A 192 24.07 69.82 -17.66
N THR A 193 24.62 69.25 -18.74
CA THR A 193 25.44 70.01 -19.70
C THR A 193 24.65 71.09 -20.45
N HIS A 194 23.34 70.90 -20.68
CA HIS A 194 22.50 71.96 -21.24
C HIS A 194 22.33 73.14 -20.27
N ILE A 195 22.13 72.85 -18.99
CA ILE A 195 21.98 73.86 -17.93
C ILE A 195 23.29 74.62 -17.73
N GLU A 196 24.45 73.95 -17.72
CA GLU A 196 25.77 74.60 -17.57
C GLU A 196 26.13 75.57 -18.71
N ARG A 197 25.51 75.40 -19.89
CA ARG A 197 25.74 76.25 -21.06
C ARG A 197 24.82 77.48 -21.12
N LYS A 198 23.83 77.59 -20.24
CA LYS A 198 22.88 78.70 -20.17
C LYS A 198 23.14 79.58 -18.96
#